data_AF-A0AAP2DUY2-F1
#
_entry.id   AF-A0AAP2DUY2-F1
#
_cell.length_a   1.000
_cell.length_b   1.000
_cell.length_c   1.000
_cell.angle_alpha   90.00
_cell.angle_beta   90.00
_cell.angle_gamma   90.00
#
_symmetry.space_group_name_H-M   'P 1'
#
loop_
_entity.id
_entity.type
_entity.pdbx_description
1 polymer ?
#
loop_
_entity_poly.entity_id
_entity_poly.type
_entity_poly.pdbx_seq_one_letter_code
_entity_poly.pdbx_strand_id
1 'polypeptide(L)'
;MITTEKVFVLTFPGNGANKEKLFAERLRLLPLPENTPLEIVDVPREIDAMTALKAAGMKLMDGYHPDEKRDVSLAIGHWRVWQQAIQEGRQSIVVLEEDFLPTGTHYHILNTAETSDLLYLGRYASDGDRPTDIGGLVRPGYSQGAYAYRLNQRGLETLTASGFAQHVIPAGELFSALSGQHPDREVKEAYTGRLDVLAPMKNFISSDGNWHASLQAAGGYIPLHPQLYQAFGEHESAWVKRYVNPQLVHREFDLICDEPIDNVYAFPFFTATFCQEIIEEAEHFGEWTNYREKDGDPIDIKLSSFGLDEVFNHALRKYLHPLLFHKYQLHGQGWESLTSQNFIVRYLAERQGHLGLHNDGSYVSLIVTLNLDYDGGGTFFPKYKKLIKPEQVGYASVHPGLLGYLHGARPITRGRRYILASFFFLGSRPFADGTY
;
A
#
# COMPACT_ATOMS: atom_id res chain seq x y z
N MET A 1 -25.88 1.01 2.95
CA MET A 1 -25.69 -0.26 2.21
C MET A 1 -25.22 0.10 0.82
N ILE A 2 -24.56 -0.80 0.10
CA ILE A 2 -24.27 -0.65 -1.33
C ILE A 2 -25.38 -1.37 -2.08
N THR A 3 -26.38 -0.65 -2.60
CA THR A 3 -27.47 -1.27 -3.37
C THR A 3 -26.89 -1.95 -4.62
N THR A 4 -27.05 -3.28 -4.73
CA THR A 4 -26.62 -4.12 -5.86
C THR A 4 -27.38 -5.44 -5.88
N GLU A 5 -27.57 -6.03 -7.05
CA GLU A 5 -28.21 -7.35 -7.20
C GLU A 5 -27.22 -8.50 -7.23
N LYS A 6 -25.95 -8.24 -7.56
CA LYS A 6 -24.90 -9.26 -7.65
C LYS A 6 -23.51 -8.64 -7.46
N VAL A 7 -22.60 -9.41 -6.89
CA VAL A 7 -21.18 -9.05 -6.79
C VAL A 7 -20.36 -10.03 -7.64
N PHE A 8 -19.49 -9.49 -8.47
CA PHE A 8 -18.47 -10.24 -9.19
C PHE A 8 -17.10 -9.91 -8.62
N VAL A 9 -16.27 -10.93 -8.40
CA VAL A 9 -14.86 -10.78 -8.03
C VAL A 9 -14.00 -11.39 -9.14
N LEU A 10 -13.24 -10.54 -9.83
CA LEU A 10 -12.26 -10.96 -10.83
C LEU A 10 -11.00 -11.45 -10.13
N THR A 11 -10.54 -12.66 -10.43
CA THR A 11 -9.37 -13.26 -9.78
C THR A 11 -8.42 -13.89 -10.79
N PHE A 12 -7.12 -13.85 -10.53
CA PHE A 12 -6.16 -14.61 -11.30
C PHE A 12 -6.16 -16.07 -10.86
N PRO A 13 -5.81 -17.01 -11.75
CA PRO A 13 -5.77 -18.44 -11.41
C PRO A 13 -4.72 -18.72 -10.34
N GLY A 14 -5.09 -19.42 -9.26
CA GLY A 14 -4.16 -19.83 -8.19
C GLY A 14 -4.86 -20.03 -6.83
N ASN A 15 -4.38 -21.01 -6.05
CA ASN A 15 -4.76 -21.35 -4.67
C ASN A 15 -6.21 -21.01 -4.24
N GLY A 16 -7.20 -21.49 -5.00
CA GLY A 16 -8.60 -21.04 -4.94
C GLY A 16 -9.28 -21.12 -3.56
N ALA A 17 -9.01 -22.16 -2.76
CA ALA A 17 -9.63 -22.31 -1.44
C ALA A 17 -9.26 -21.19 -0.44
N ASN A 18 -8.04 -20.66 -0.53
CA ASN A 18 -7.60 -19.54 0.30
C ASN A 18 -8.21 -18.22 -0.17
N LYS A 19 -8.34 -18.03 -1.50
CA LYS A 19 -8.95 -16.85 -2.09
C LYS A 19 -10.44 -16.76 -1.78
N GLU A 20 -11.18 -17.85 -1.92
CA GLU A 20 -12.61 -17.90 -1.59
C GLU A 20 -12.88 -17.48 -0.14
N LYS A 21 -12.08 -18.00 0.80
CA LYS A 21 -12.19 -17.64 2.22
C LYS A 21 -11.90 -16.16 2.45
N LEU A 22 -10.82 -15.65 1.85
CA LEU A 22 -10.43 -14.24 1.97
C LEU A 22 -11.48 -13.30 1.37
N PHE A 23 -12.00 -13.62 0.19
CA PHE A 23 -13.06 -12.84 -0.45
C PHE A 23 -14.32 -12.87 0.42
N ALA A 24 -14.69 -14.02 0.98
CA ALA A 24 -15.82 -14.11 1.90
C ALA A 24 -15.63 -13.25 3.17
N GLU A 25 -14.42 -13.21 3.74
CA GLU A 25 -14.09 -12.34 4.88
C GLU A 25 -14.19 -10.86 4.51
N ARG A 26 -13.60 -10.45 3.38
CA ARG A 26 -13.65 -9.06 2.91
C ARG A 26 -15.06 -8.61 2.52
N LEU A 27 -15.84 -9.47 1.88
CA LEU A 27 -17.22 -9.15 1.50
C LEU A 27 -18.13 -8.92 2.71
N ARG A 28 -17.85 -9.54 3.86
CA ARG A 28 -18.58 -9.26 5.12
C ARG A 28 -18.37 -7.84 5.64
N LEU A 29 -17.28 -7.19 5.24
CA LEU A 29 -16.99 -5.80 5.59
C LEU A 29 -17.74 -4.80 4.70
N LEU A 30 -18.25 -5.25 3.55
CA LEU A 30 -19.09 -4.41 2.69
C LEU A 30 -20.55 -4.49 3.16
N PRO A 31 -21.25 -3.36 3.29
CA PRO A 31 -22.65 -3.36 3.69
C PRO A 31 -23.54 -3.68 2.49
N LEU A 32 -23.46 -4.91 2.00
CA LEU A 32 -24.27 -5.44 0.90
C LEU A 32 -25.66 -5.86 1.40
N PRO A 33 -26.68 -5.89 0.53
CA PRO A 33 -27.96 -6.51 0.85
C PRO A 33 -27.80 -7.97 1.33
N GLU A 34 -28.69 -8.42 2.19
CA GLU A 34 -28.69 -9.82 2.63
C GLU A 34 -28.86 -10.76 1.42
N ASN A 35 -28.10 -11.85 1.42
CA ASN A 35 -28.11 -12.86 0.36
C ASN A 35 -27.75 -12.34 -1.05
N THR A 36 -27.03 -11.21 -1.17
CA THR A 36 -26.48 -10.79 -2.47
C THR A 36 -25.61 -11.91 -3.06
N PRO A 37 -25.97 -12.46 -4.24
CA PRO A 37 -25.17 -13.48 -4.90
C PRO A 37 -23.75 -12.99 -5.20
N LEU A 38 -22.77 -13.86 -4.93
CA LEU A 38 -21.37 -13.68 -5.26
C LEU A 38 -20.98 -14.65 -6.38
N GLU A 39 -20.23 -14.14 -7.35
CA GLU A 39 -19.55 -14.96 -8.34
C GLU A 39 -18.08 -14.59 -8.45
N ILE A 40 -17.21 -15.59 -8.38
CA ILE A 40 -15.77 -15.44 -8.59
C ILE A 40 -15.50 -15.81 -10.04
N VAL A 41 -14.87 -14.91 -10.78
CA VAL A 41 -14.62 -15.04 -12.21
C VAL A 41 -13.13 -15.06 -12.46
N ASP A 42 -12.63 -16.19 -12.94
CA ASP A 42 -11.23 -16.33 -13.32
C ASP A 42 -10.91 -15.48 -14.56
N VAL A 43 -9.85 -14.67 -14.44
CA VAL A 43 -9.23 -13.99 -15.57
C VAL A 43 -8.08 -14.84 -16.13
N PRO A 44 -7.66 -14.63 -17.39
CA PRO A 44 -6.48 -15.31 -17.92
C PRO A 44 -5.23 -15.04 -17.08
N ARG A 45 -4.29 -15.99 -17.04
CA ARG A 45 -2.95 -15.69 -16.51
C ARG A 45 -2.30 -14.64 -17.40
N GLU A 46 -1.47 -13.78 -16.81
CA GLU A 46 -0.79 -12.71 -17.55
C GLU A 46 0.05 -13.24 -18.71
N ILE A 47 0.69 -14.40 -18.54
CA ILE A 47 1.48 -15.05 -19.59
C ILE A 47 0.62 -15.47 -20.80
N ASP A 48 -0.67 -15.70 -20.58
CA ASP A 48 -1.64 -16.15 -21.59
C ASP A 48 -2.51 -14.99 -22.10
N ALA A 49 -2.34 -13.77 -21.59
CA ALA A 49 -3.24 -12.63 -21.81
C ALA A 49 -3.54 -12.37 -23.30
N MET A 50 -2.49 -12.29 -24.13
CA MET A 50 -2.65 -12.01 -25.56
C MET A 50 -3.29 -13.17 -26.33
N THR A 51 -3.01 -14.41 -25.93
CA THR A 51 -3.64 -15.60 -26.51
C THR A 51 -5.13 -15.63 -26.16
N ALA A 52 -5.46 -15.34 -24.90
CA ALA A 52 -6.84 -15.26 -24.42
C ALA A 52 -7.62 -14.10 -25.06
N LEU A 53 -6.97 -12.94 -25.27
CA LEU A 53 -7.55 -11.79 -25.96
C LEU A 53 -8.01 -12.18 -27.37
N LYS A 54 -7.11 -12.83 -28.13
CA LYS A 54 -7.42 -13.33 -29.47
C LYS A 54 -8.53 -14.39 -29.46
N ALA A 55 -8.49 -15.32 -28.50
CA ALA A 55 -9.51 -16.36 -28.37
C ALA A 55 -10.90 -15.79 -28.02
N ALA A 56 -10.95 -14.66 -27.29
CA ALA A 56 -12.17 -13.94 -26.99
C ALA A 56 -12.71 -13.09 -28.16
N GLY A 57 -12.01 -13.09 -29.32
CA GLY A 57 -12.36 -12.23 -30.46
C GLY A 57 -12.16 -10.74 -30.17
N MET A 58 -11.32 -10.42 -29.19
CA MET A 58 -11.03 -9.05 -28.78
C MET A 58 -9.71 -8.57 -29.42
N LYS A 59 -9.60 -7.26 -29.64
CA LYS A 59 -8.41 -6.64 -30.23
C LYS A 59 -7.92 -5.50 -29.34
N LEU A 60 -6.63 -5.50 -29.01
CA LEU A 60 -5.97 -4.38 -28.32
C LEU A 60 -6.07 -3.11 -29.18
N MET A 61 -6.28 -1.95 -28.56
CA MET A 61 -6.30 -0.68 -29.28
C MET A 61 -4.95 -0.45 -29.99
N ASP A 62 -5.01 0.00 -31.25
CA ASP A 62 -3.79 0.24 -32.05
C ASP A 62 -2.98 1.38 -31.40
N GLY A 63 -1.66 1.18 -31.25
CA GLY A 63 -0.77 2.13 -30.57
C GLY A 63 -0.85 2.12 -29.04
N TYR A 64 -1.82 1.41 -28.45
CA TYR A 64 -1.89 1.21 -27.02
C TYR A 64 -0.93 0.08 -26.61
N HIS A 65 0.09 0.45 -25.84
CA HIS A 65 1.04 -0.49 -25.27
C HIS A 65 0.71 -0.63 -23.79
N PRO A 66 -0.03 -1.68 -23.36
CA PRO A 66 -0.29 -1.87 -21.95
C PRO A 66 1.04 -2.04 -21.25
N ASP A 67 1.27 -1.23 -20.21
CA ASP A 67 2.46 -1.32 -19.38
C ASP A 67 2.57 -2.73 -18.75
N GLU A 68 1.43 -3.39 -18.52
CA GLU A 68 1.34 -4.72 -17.94
C GLU A 68 0.37 -5.65 -18.69
N LYS A 69 0.78 -6.92 -18.88
CA LYS A 69 -0.11 -7.99 -19.39
C LYS A 69 -1.27 -8.29 -18.42
N ARG A 70 -1.13 -7.86 -17.16
CA ARG A 70 -2.15 -7.87 -16.12
C ARG A 70 -3.41 -7.13 -16.56
N ASP A 71 -3.26 -5.92 -17.11
CA ASP A 71 -4.38 -5.09 -17.53
C ASP A 71 -5.19 -5.73 -18.65
N VAL A 72 -4.53 -6.38 -19.59
CA VAL A 72 -5.19 -7.12 -20.68
C VAL A 72 -6.01 -8.28 -20.12
N SER A 73 -5.48 -9.00 -19.12
CA SER A 73 -6.17 -10.11 -18.48
C SER A 73 -7.41 -9.64 -17.72
N LEU A 74 -7.28 -8.55 -16.95
CA LEU A 74 -8.39 -7.89 -16.27
C LEU A 74 -9.44 -7.38 -17.24
N ALA A 75 -9.05 -6.73 -18.33
CA ALA A 75 -9.95 -6.21 -19.36
C ALA A 75 -10.84 -7.34 -19.95
N ILE A 76 -10.27 -8.52 -20.19
CA ILE A 76 -11.01 -9.71 -20.62
C ILE A 76 -12.01 -10.15 -19.53
N GLY A 77 -11.60 -10.13 -18.26
CA GLY A 77 -12.45 -10.44 -17.11
C GLY A 77 -13.64 -9.49 -16.98
N HIS A 78 -13.37 -8.18 -16.99
CA HIS A 78 -14.38 -7.13 -16.95
C HIS A 78 -15.38 -7.28 -18.10
N TRP A 79 -14.90 -7.50 -19.33
CA TRP A 79 -15.77 -7.75 -20.50
C TRP A 79 -16.71 -8.93 -20.30
N ARG A 80 -16.19 -10.07 -19.82
CA ARG A 80 -17.01 -11.27 -19.53
C ARG A 80 -18.09 -10.99 -18.50
N VAL A 81 -17.72 -10.33 -17.41
CA VAL A 81 -18.67 -9.95 -16.35
C VAL A 81 -19.77 -9.04 -16.89
N TRP A 82 -19.44 -8.05 -17.72
CA TRP A 82 -20.44 -7.16 -18.30
C TRP A 82 -21.40 -7.90 -19.23
N GLN A 83 -20.89 -8.76 -20.11
CA GLN A 83 -21.72 -9.58 -21.00
C GLN A 83 -22.64 -10.52 -20.21
N GLN A 84 -22.11 -11.17 -19.18
CA GLN A 84 -22.87 -12.07 -18.32
C GLN A 84 -23.96 -11.34 -17.55
N ALA A 85 -23.66 -10.17 -16.97
CA ALA A 85 -24.64 -9.37 -16.25
C ALA A 85 -25.82 -8.95 -17.14
N ILE A 86 -25.56 -8.60 -18.41
CA ILE A 86 -26.61 -8.33 -19.40
C ILE A 86 -27.42 -9.59 -19.71
N GLN A 87 -26.75 -10.72 -19.94
CA GLN A 87 -27.42 -11.99 -20.24
C GLN A 87 -28.32 -12.44 -19.08
N GLU A 88 -27.92 -12.18 -17.84
CA GLU A 88 -28.70 -12.44 -16.62
C GLU A 88 -29.77 -11.37 -16.35
N GLY A 89 -29.84 -10.29 -17.13
CA GLY A 89 -30.82 -9.21 -16.94
C GLY A 89 -30.61 -8.37 -15.68
N ARG A 90 -29.39 -8.30 -15.16
CA ARG A 90 -29.06 -7.60 -13.90
C ARG A 90 -29.24 -6.09 -14.04
N GLN A 91 -29.92 -5.49 -13.06
CA GLN A 91 -30.17 -4.06 -12.99
C GLN A 91 -29.04 -3.28 -12.31
N SER A 92 -28.34 -3.94 -11.40
CA SER A 92 -27.17 -3.37 -10.74
C SER A 92 -26.19 -4.45 -10.33
N ILE A 93 -24.91 -4.22 -10.62
CA ILE A 93 -23.82 -5.10 -10.23
C ILE A 93 -22.71 -4.31 -9.54
N VAL A 94 -21.97 -4.99 -8.68
CA VAL A 94 -20.68 -4.53 -8.17
C VAL A 94 -19.60 -5.44 -8.74
N VAL A 95 -18.53 -4.85 -9.25
CA VAL A 95 -17.37 -5.56 -9.75
C VAL A 95 -16.16 -5.18 -8.91
N LEU A 96 -15.45 -6.19 -8.43
CA LEU A 96 -14.27 -6.09 -7.59
C LEU A 96 -13.13 -6.87 -8.26
N GLU A 97 -11.91 -6.37 -8.21
CA GLU A 97 -10.71 -7.15 -8.51
C GLU A 97 -10.20 -7.84 -7.24
N GLU A 98 -9.45 -8.93 -7.36
CA GLU A 98 -9.05 -9.80 -6.24
C GLU A 98 -8.30 -9.11 -5.09
N ASP A 99 -7.69 -7.96 -5.34
CA ASP A 99 -6.97 -7.13 -4.37
C ASP A 99 -7.87 -6.13 -3.63
N PHE A 100 -9.20 -6.21 -3.82
CA PHE A 100 -10.15 -5.32 -3.14
C PHE A 100 -10.01 -5.42 -1.62
N LEU A 101 -9.93 -4.28 -0.93
CA LEU A 101 -9.91 -4.19 0.52
C LEU A 101 -10.90 -3.11 0.97
N PRO A 102 -12.02 -3.48 1.59
CA PRO A 102 -12.95 -2.50 2.16
C PRO A 102 -12.28 -1.69 3.27
N THR A 103 -12.23 -0.37 3.12
CA THR A 103 -11.58 0.56 4.06
C THR A 103 -12.48 1.70 4.53
N GLY A 104 -13.62 1.90 3.87
CA GLY A 104 -14.58 2.93 4.22
C GLY A 104 -15.53 2.55 5.37
N THR A 105 -16.23 3.54 5.91
CA THR A 105 -17.15 3.35 7.05
C THR A 105 -18.53 4.01 6.85
N HIS A 106 -18.68 4.87 5.84
CA HIS A 106 -19.87 5.69 5.59
C HIS A 106 -20.56 5.37 4.24
N TYR A 107 -20.74 4.09 3.93
CA TYR A 107 -21.24 3.63 2.62
C TYR A 107 -22.67 4.09 2.27
N HIS A 108 -23.44 4.62 3.22
CA HIS A 108 -24.81 5.08 2.97
C HIS A 108 -24.88 6.22 1.93
N ILE A 109 -23.81 7.00 1.79
CA ILE A 109 -23.67 8.03 0.76
C ILE A 109 -23.73 7.47 -0.66
N LEU A 110 -23.41 6.20 -0.86
CA LEU A 110 -23.39 5.58 -2.19
C LEU A 110 -24.81 5.36 -2.75
N ASN A 111 -25.83 5.38 -1.87
CA ASN A 111 -27.22 5.30 -2.27
C ASN A 111 -27.75 6.61 -2.85
N THR A 112 -27.13 7.75 -2.54
CA THR A 112 -27.50 9.03 -3.18
C THR A 112 -26.97 9.12 -4.62
N ALA A 113 -26.14 8.15 -5.05
CA ALA A 113 -25.59 8.04 -6.40
C ALA A 113 -26.28 6.94 -7.23
N GLU A 114 -27.47 6.47 -6.85
CA GLU A 114 -28.17 5.38 -7.60
C GLU A 114 -28.43 5.71 -9.07
N THR A 115 -28.48 7.00 -9.43
CA THR A 115 -28.72 7.44 -10.81
C THR A 115 -27.49 7.41 -11.72
N SER A 116 -26.27 7.33 -11.17
CA SER A 116 -25.05 7.32 -12.01
C SER A 116 -24.93 5.99 -12.75
N ASP A 117 -24.55 6.04 -14.02
CA ASP A 117 -24.31 4.84 -14.84
C ASP A 117 -23.14 4.00 -14.25
N LEU A 118 -22.12 4.69 -13.74
CA LEU A 118 -20.98 4.10 -13.04
C LEU A 118 -20.68 4.87 -11.75
N LEU A 119 -20.51 4.13 -10.66
CA LEU A 119 -20.04 4.67 -9.38
C LEU A 119 -18.73 3.97 -9.00
N TYR A 120 -17.63 4.72 -8.96
CA TYR A 120 -16.38 4.20 -8.42
C TYR A 120 -16.53 3.90 -6.92
N LEU A 121 -15.97 2.77 -6.49
CA LEU A 121 -15.80 2.42 -5.08
C LEU A 121 -14.32 2.44 -4.68
N GLY A 122 -13.45 2.15 -5.63
CA GLY A 122 -12.00 2.20 -5.54
C GLY A 122 -11.35 2.38 -6.92
N ARG A 123 -10.47 3.39 -7.03
CA ARG A 123 -9.78 3.75 -8.28
C ARG A 123 -8.40 4.36 -8.03
N TYR A 124 -7.56 4.36 -9.06
CA TYR A 124 -6.33 5.14 -9.11
C TYR A 124 -6.64 6.52 -9.68
N ALA A 125 -7.10 7.41 -8.80
CA ALA A 125 -7.44 8.78 -9.15
C ALA A 125 -6.17 9.57 -9.50
N SER A 126 -6.23 10.31 -10.60
CA SER A 126 -5.29 11.41 -10.86
C SER A 126 -5.92 12.73 -10.40
N ASP A 127 -5.40 13.86 -10.88
CA ASP A 127 -6.00 15.17 -10.64
C ASP A 127 -7.22 15.42 -11.54
N GLY A 128 -8.07 16.38 -11.13
CA GLY A 128 -9.16 16.91 -11.96
C GLY A 128 -10.58 16.58 -11.47
N ASP A 129 -10.72 15.97 -10.30
CA ASP A 129 -12.03 15.77 -9.66
C ASP A 129 -12.75 17.09 -9.43
N ARG A 130 -14.06 17.09 -9.68
CA ARG A 130 -14.93 18.26 -9.47
C ARG A 130 -15.97 17.93 -8.42
N PRO A 131 -16.20 18.83 -7.44
CA PRO A 131 -17.25 18.61 -6.45
C PRO A 131 -18.62 18.51 -7.12
N THR A 132 -19.52 17.76 -6.49
CA THR A 132 -20.94 17.72 -6.85
C THR A 132 -21.77 18.39 -5.76
N ASP A 133 -23.04 18.64 -6.05
CA ASP A 133 -24.00 19.10 -5.03
C ASP A 133 -24.35 17.99 -4.01
N ILE A 134 -23.96 16.74 -4.30
CA ILE A 134 -24.10 15.59 -3.41
C ILE A 134 -22.82 15.52 -2.57
N GLY A 135 -22.87 16.09 -1.36
CA GLY A 135 -21.72 16.16 -0.46
C GLY A 135 -21.04 14.80 -0.29
N GLY A 136 -19.71 14.77 -0.39
CA GLY A 136 -18.87 13.57 -0.30
C GLY A 136 -18.70 12.78 -1.61
N LEU A 137 -19.37 13.19 -2.69
CA LEU A 137 -19.17 12.67 -4.04
C LEU A 137 -18.62 13.74 -4.99
N VAL A 138 -17.87 13.28 -5.99
CA VAL A 138 -17.25 14.08 -7.04
C VAL A 138 -17.63 13.54 -8.41
N ARG A 139 -17.60 14.42 -9.42
CA ARG A 139 -17.43 14.01 -10.81
C ARG A 139 -15.94 13.74 -11.01
N PRO A 140 -15.54 12.49 -11.22
CA PRO A 140 -14.13 12.14 -11.25
C PRO A 140 -13.45 12.80 -12.46
N GLY A 141 -12.20 13.22 -12.28
CA GLY A 141 -11.29 13.54 -13.37
C GLY A 141 -10.71 12.26 -14.00
N TYR A 142 -9.51 12.37 -14.56
CA TYR A 142 -8.84 11.21 -15.14
C TYR A 142 -8.52 10.15 -14.07
N SER A 143 -8.80 8.88 -14.39
CA SER A 143 -8.44 7.74 -13.55
C SER A 143 -7.61 6.76 -14.38
N GLN A 144 -6.43 6.39 -13.89
CA GLN A 144 -5.52 5.46 -14.57
C GLN A 144 -6.05 4.02 -14.52
N GLY A 145 -6.81 3.68 -13.48
CA GLY A 145 -7.36 2.34 -13.30
C GLY A 145 -8.49 2.30 -12.29
N ALA A 146 -9.21 1.18 -12.26
CA ALA A 146 -10.38 0.97 -11.44
C ALA A 146 -10.44 -0.49 -10.98
N TYR A 147 -10.39 -0.72 -9.67
CA TYR A 147 -10.39 -2.07 -9.09
C TYR A 147 -11.66 -2.37 -8.29
N ALA A 148 -12.52 -1.37 -8.07
CA ALA A 148 -13.84 -1.59 -7.48
C ALA A 148 -14.84 -0.54 -7.97
N TYR A 149 -15.98 -0.97 -8.49
CA TYR A 149 -17.02 -0.07 -8.98
C TYR A 149 -18.40 -0.75 -9.00
N ARG A 150 -19.45 0.09 -9.03
CA ARG A 150 -20.84 -0.32 -9.26
C ARG A 150 -21.29 0.15 -10.64
N LEU A 151 -22.02 -0.70 -11.35
CA LEU A 151 -22.74 -0.35 -12.58
C LEU A 151 -24.24 -0.51 -12.38
N ASN A 152 -25.02 0.33 -13.05
CA ASN A 152 -26.43 0.09 -13.30
C ASN A 152 -26.63 -0.51 -14.72
N GLN A 153 -27.88 -0.87 -15.05
CA GLN A 153 -28.23 -1.44 -16.35
C GLN A 153 -27.75 -0.58 -17.53
N ARG A 154 -28.01 0.74 -17.49
CA ARG A 154 -27.62 1.65 -18.57
C ARG A 154 -26.10 1.73 -18.74
N GLY A 155 -25.35 1.71 -17.64
CA GLY A 155 -23.89 1.63 -17.64
C GLY A 155 -23.39 0.36 -18.33
N LEU A 156 -23.99 -0.80 -18.01
CA LEU A 156 -23.67 -2.08 -18.67
C LEU A 156 -23.93 -2.05 -20.18
N GLU A 157 -25.10 -1.56 -20.58
CA GLU A 157 -25.48 -1.43 -21.99
C GLU A 157 -24.53 -0.47 -22.73
N THR A 158 -24.16 0.63 -22.09
CA THR A 158 -23.22 1.60 -22.66
C THR A 158 -21.83 0.99 -22.84
N LEU A 159 -21.31 0.28 -21.83
CA LEU A 159 -20.00 -0.37 -21.89
C LEU A 159 -19.95 -1.45 -22.98
N THR A 160 -20.98 -2.28 -23.07
CA THR A 160 -21.03 -3.38 -24.03
C THR A 160 -21.27 -2.92 -25.47
N ALA A 161 -21.93 -1.78 -25.66
CA ALA A 161 -22.11 -1.14 -26.97
C ALA A 161 -20.97 -0.20 -27.38
N SER A 162 -20.03 0.12 -26.48
CA SER A 162 -19.02 1.17 -26.68
C SER A 162 -17.98 0.91 -27.77
N GLY A 163 -17.88 -0.32 -28.26
CA GLY A 163 -16.78 -0.77 -29.14
C GLY A 163 -15.56 -1.32 -28.40
N PHE A 164 -15.63 -1.46 -27.07
CA PHE A 164 -14.52 -1.94 -26.22
C PHE A 164 -13.82 -3.21 -26.74
N ALA A 165 -14.58 -4.22 -27.19
CA ALA A 165 -13.99 -5.45 -27.68
C ALA A 165 -13.08 -5.26 -28.92
N GLN A 166 -13.25 -4.19 -29.68
CA GLN A 166 -12.44 -3.89 -30.88
C GLN A 166 -11.22 -2.99 -30.56
N HIS A 167 -11.27 -2.29 -29.44
CA HIS A 167 -10.22 -1.39 -28.97
C HIS A 167 -10.04 -1.65 -27.47
N VAL A 168 -9.31 -2.68 -27.09
CA VAL A 168 -9.15 -3.04 -25.68
C VAL A 168 -8.07 -2.18 -25.05
N ILE A 169 -8.41 -1.62 -23.89
CA ILE A 169 -7.57 -0.86 -22.94
C ILE A 169 -7.99 -1.27 -21.51
N PRO A 170 -7.29 -0.84 -20.44
CA PRO A 170 -7.73 -1.07 -19.07
C PRO A 170 -9.14 -0.50 -18.83
N ALA A 171 -9.97 -1.21 -18.06
CA ALA A 171 -11.36 -0.80 -17.83
C ALA A 171 -11.47 0.61 -17.21
N GLY A 172 -10.55 0.97 -16.32
CA GLY A 172 -10.50 2.32 -15.73
C GLY A 172 -10.24 3.43 -16.75
N GLU A 173 -9.41 3.18 -17.75
CA GLU A 173 -9.17 4.13 -18.85
C GLU A 173 -10.39 4.25 -19.77
N LEU A 174 -11.08 3.13 -20.05
CA LEU A 174 -12.34 3.14 -20.80
C LEU A 174 -13.39 4.02 -20.10
N PHE A 175 -13.52 3.90 -18.78
CA PHE A 175 -14.46 4.73 -18.00
C PHE A 175 -14.09 6.22 -18.11
N SER A 176 -12.80 6.55 -18.06
CA SER A 176 -12.31 7.91 -18.28
C SER A 176 -12.59 8.38 -19.71
N ALA A 177 -12.50 7.51 -20.72
CA ALA A 177 -12.78 7.84 -22.11
C ALA A 177 -14.26 8.14 -22.34
N LEU A 178 -15.14 7.30 -21.80
CA LEU A 178 -16.60 7.43 -21.93
C LEU A 178 -17.17 8.58 -21.08
N SER A 179 -16.50 9.00 -20.01
CA SER A 179 -16.82 10.23 -19.25
C SER A 179 -16.15 11.49 -19.81
N GLY A 180 -15.34 11.36 -20.86
CA GLY A 180 -14.66 12.46 -21.54
C GLY A 180 -13.44 13.03 -20.80
N GLN A 181 -12.97 12.37 -19.74
CA GLN A 181 -11.85 12.80 -18.91
C GLN A 181 -10.51 12.20 -19.30
N HIS A 182 -10.47 11.25 -20.23
CA HIS A 182 -9.20 10.67 -20.69
C HIS A 182 -8.31 11.74 -21.36
N PRO A 183 -7.01 11.82 -21.03
CA PRO A 183 -6.11 12.84 -21.58
C PRO A 183 -5.89 12.67 -23.07
N ASP A 184 -5.75 11.42 -23.52
CA ASP A 184 -5.59 11.09 -24.94
C ASP A 184 -6.90 11.27 -25.71
N ARG A 185 -6.83 12.03 -26.80
CA ARG A 185 -7.95 12.32 -27.69
C ARG A 185 -8.32 11.11 -28.55
N GLU A 186 -7.35 10.36 -29.04
CA GLU A 186 -7.58 9.18 -29.89
C GLU A 186 -8.34 8.11 -29.10
N VAL A 187 -7.96 7.91 -27.84
CA VAL A 187 -8.68 7.01 -26.92
C VAL A 187 -10.13 7.45 -26.71
N LYS A 188 -10.42 8.74 -26.57
CA LYS A 188 -11.81 9.24 -26.44
C LYS A 188 -12.63 9.06 -27.69
N GLU A 189 -12.01 9.16 -28.87
CA GLU A 189 -12.68 9.05 -30.17
C GLU A 189 -12.87 7.58 -30.60
N ALA A 190 -12.12 6.64 -30.02
CA ALA A 190 -12.21 5.21 -30.31
C ALA A 190 -13.49 4.52 -29.80
N TYR A 191 -14.22 5.16 -28.87
CA TYR A 191 -15.42 4.58 -28.24
C TYR A 191 -16.67 5.42 -28.45
N THR A 192 -17.82 4.73 -28.46
CA THR A 192 -19.14 5.35 -28.57
C THR A 192 -19.88 5.29 -27.23
N GLY A 193 -20.86 6.19 -27.06
CA GLY A 193 -21.62 6.31 -25.82
C GLY A 193 -20.96 7.25 -24.80
N ARG A 194 -21.69 7.54 -23.72
CA ARG A 194 -21.24 8.39 -22.61
C ARG A 194 -21.76 7.82 -21.30
N LEU A 195 -20.91 7.81 -20.29
CA LEU A 195 -21.27 7.41 -18.93
C LEU A 195 -21.43 8.65 -18.05
N ASP A 196 -22.53 8.70 -17.28
CA ASP A 196 -22.60 9.53 -16.09
C ASP A 196 -21.86 8.84 -14.95
N VAL A 197 -20.74 9.43 -14.54
CA VAL A 197 -19.83 8.82 -13.57
C VAL A 197 -19.73 9.65 -12.31
N LEU A 198 -19.82 8.98 -11.17
CA LEU A 198 -19.54 9.53 -9.85
C LEU A 198 -18.44 8.74 -9.16
N ALA A 199 -17.73 9.41 -8.24
CA ALA A 199 -16.79 8.78 -7.34
C ALA A 199 -16.95 9.38 -5.93
N PRO A 200 -16.64 8.64 -4.87
CA PRO A 200 -16.47 9.22 -3.55
C PRO A 200 -15.21 10.10 -3.51
N MET A 201 -15.21 11.15 -2.69
CA MET A 201 -14.00 11.97 -2.46
C MET A 201 -12.81 11.16 -1.91
N LYS A 202 -13.12 10.07 -1.21
CA LYS A 202 -12.16 9.09 -0.71
C LYS A 202 -12.64 7.69 -1.07
N ASN A 203 -11.76 6.86 -1.61
CA ASN A 203 -12.08 5.47 -1.94
C ASN A 203 -12.64 4.73 -0.71
N PHE A 204 -13.77 4.04 -0.90
CA PHE A 204 -14.41 3.19 0.11
C PHE A 204 -13.84 1.77 0.12
N ILE A 205 -13.26 1.39 -1.01
CA ILE A 205 -12.53 0.15 -1.22
C ILE A 205 -11.17 0.58 -1.71
N SER A 206 -10.13 0.21 -0.98
CA SER A 206 -8.74 0.32 -1.43
C SER A 206 -8.38 -0.93 -2.24
N SER A 207 -7.33 -0.85 -3.04
CA SER A 207 -6.58 -2.05 -3.39
C SER A 207 -5.56 -2.21 -2.27
N ASP A 208 -5.46 -3.40 -1.69
CA ASP A 208 -4.36 -3.67 -0.77
C ASP A 208 -3.01 -3.78 -1.50
N GLY A 209 -3.00 -3.69 -2.83
CA GLY A 209 -1.88 -3.99 -3.70
C GLY A 209 -1.48 -5.48 -3.64
N ASN A 210 -2.16 -6.29 -2.83
CA ASN A 210 -1.57 -7.39 -2.07
C ASN A 210 -2.43 -8.66 -2.12
N TRP A 211 -2.75 -9.08 -3.33
CA TRP A 211 -2.57 -10.51 -3.61
C TRP A 211 -1.34 -10.78 -4.49
N HIS A 212 -1.02 -9.85 -5.40
CA HIS A 212 0.15 -9.96 -6.25
C HIS A 212 1.36 -9.16 -5.75
N ALA A 213 1.28 -7.98 -5.11
CA ALA A 213 2.52 -7.31 -4.64
C ALA A 213 3.08 -7.90 -3.33
N SER A 214 2.26 -8.39 -2.40
CA SER A 214 2.76 -9.02 -1.16
C SER A 214 3.31 -10.43 -1.37
N LEU A 215 2.93 -11.12 -2.45
CA LEU A 215 3.44 -12.46 -2.79
C LEU A 215 4.36 -12.48 -4.03
N GLN A 216 4.25 -11.52 -4.97
CA GLN A 216 5.14 -11.44 -6.16
C GLN A 216 6.16 -10.30 -6.12
N ALA A 217 6.03 -9.24 -5.32
CA ALA A 217 7.12 -8.23 -5.24
C ALA A 217 8.39 -8.77 -4.55
N ALA A 218 8.33 -10.02 -4.06
CA ALA A 218 9.41 -10.74 -3.40
C ALA A 218 9.69 -12.11 -4.05
N GLY A 219 9.41 -12.30 -5.35
CA GLY A 219 9.78 -13.54 -6.05
C GLY A 219 9.15 -14.84 -5.50
N GLY A 220 7.96 -14.77 -4.88
CA GLY A 220 7.29 -15.94 -4.30
C GLY A 220 7.58 -16.18 -2.81
N TYR A 221 8.02 -15.16 -2.06
CA TYR A 221 8.19 -15.27 -0.61
C TYR A 221 6.89 -15.63 0.12
N ILE A 222 6.96 -16.58 1.06
CA ILE A 222 5.85 -17.02 1.91
C ILE A 222 6.15 -16.56 3.34
N PRO A 223 5.34 -15.65 3.93
CA PRO A 223 5.58 -15.16 5.28
C PRO A 223 5.62 -16.26 6.34
N LEU A 224 6.60 -16.19 7.25
CA LEU A 224 6.71 -17.06 8.43
C LEU A 224 5.70 -16.67 9.53
N HIS A 225 5.37 -15.38 9.60
CA HIS A 225 4.48 -14.71 10.54
C HIS A 225 3.41 -13.92 9.76
N PRO A 226 2.42 -14.60 9.15
CA PRO A 226 1.39 -13.92 8.34
C PRO A 226 0.64 -12.82 9.10
N GLN A 227 0.49 -12.96 10.42
CA GLN A 227 -0.14 -11.97 11.29
C GLN A 227 0.59 -10.62 11.31
N LEU A 228 1.90 -10.58 11.02
CA LEU A 228 2.69 -9.34 10.96
C LEU A 228 2.21 -8.44 9.81
N TYR A 229 1.66 -9.05 8.75
CA TYR A 229 1.15 -8.38 7.56
C TYR A 229 -0.30 -7.89 7.70
N GLN A 230 -0.98 -8.23 8.80
CA GLN A 230 -2.41 -7.95 9.01
C GLN A 230 -2.65 -6.61 9.73
N ALA A 231 -1.92 -5.56 9.35
CA ALA A 231 -1.97 -4.24 10.02
C ALA A 231 -3.18 -3.37 9.64
N PHE A 232 -4.11 -3.89 8.84
CA PHE A 232 -5.17 -3.13 8.19
C PHE A 232 -6.55 -3.75 8.43
N GLY A 233 -7.60 -2.98 8.16
CA GLY A 233 -8.98 -3.46 8.17
C GLY A 233 -9.42 -3.99 9.55
N GLU A 234 -10.17 -5.09 9.56
CA GLU A 234 -10.71 -5.69 10.79
C GLU A 234 -9.65 -6.22 11.75
N HIS A 235 -8.46 -6.56 11.25
CA HIS A 235 -7.35 -7.07 12.07
C HIS A 235 -6.52 -5.94 12.69
N GLU A 236 -6.67 -4.70 12.23
CA GLU A 236 -5.84 -3.58 12.70
C GLU A 236 -5.87 -3.43 14.23
N SER A 237 -7.04 -3.56 14.85
CA SER A 237 -7.13 -3.45 16.32
C SER A 237 -6.37 -4.55 17.06
N ALA A 238 -6.42 -5.78 16.54
CA ALA A 238 -5.67 -6.90 17.09
C ALA A 238 -4.16 -6.77 16.82
N TRP A 239 -3.80 -6.30 15.62
CA TRP A 239 -2.43 -6.01 15.22
C TRP A 239 -1.81 -4.95 16.12
N VAL A 240 -2.51 -3.82 16.32
CA VAL A 240 -2.04 -2.73 17.19
C VAL A 240 -1.84 -3.22 18.61
N LYS A 241 -2.81 -3.98 19.16
CA LYS A 241 -2.69 -4.57 20.50
C LYS A 241 -1.49 -5.51 20.64
N ARG A 242 -1.13 -6.22 19.57
CA ARG A 242 -0.03 -7.19 19.56
C ARG A 242 1.33 -6.53 19.35
N TYR A 243 1.41 -5.53 18.48
CA TYR A 243 2.67 -5.06 17.91
C TYR A 243 3.08 -3.63 18.28
N VAL A 244 2.12 -2.76 18.60
CA VAL A 244 2.42 -1.38 18.98
C VAL A 244 2.52 -1.29 20.50
N ASN A 245 3.53 -0.56 20.98
CA ASN A 245 3.67 -0.32 22.40
C ASN A 245 2.45 0.48 22.92
N PRO A 246 1.75 0.00 23.96
CA PRO A 246 0.52 0.63 24.43
C PRO A 246 0.72 2.08 24.91
N GLN A 247 1.91 2.45 25.39
CA GLN A 247 2.19 3.83 25.81
C GLN A 247 2.10 4.81 24.64
N LEU A 248 2.50 4.40 23.43
CA LEU A 248 2.44 5.24 22.24
C LEU A 248 1.00 5.44 21.72
N VAL A 249 0.12 4.45 21.94
CA VAL A 249 -1.28 4.49 21.48
C VAL A 249 -2.04 5.65 22.15
N HIS A 250 -1.72 5.99 23.39
CA HIS A 250 -2.36 7.05 24.15
C HIS A 250 -1.94 8.47 23.73
N ARG A 251 -0.84 8.62 22.97
CA ARG A 251 -0.35 9.90 22.43
C ARG A 251 -0.01 10.98 23.48
N GLU A 252 0.25 10.58 24.71
CA GLU A 252 0.79 11.47 25.76
C GLU A 252 2.30 11.70 25.54
N PHE A 253 2.65 12.28 24.38
CA PHE A 253 4.02 12.36 23.86
C PHE A 253 5.00 13.05 24.81
N ASP A 254 4.53 14.00 25.62
CA ASP A 254 5.37 14.69 26.60
C ASP A 254 5.72 13.86 27.83
N LEU A 255 4.93 12.83 28.13
CA LEU A 255 5.18 11.92 29.24
C LEU A 255 5.99 10.68 28.83
N ILE A 256 5.85 10.23 27.58
CA ILE A 256 6.44 8.96 27.11
C ILE A 256 7.76 9.12 26.35
N CYS A 257 8.12 10.36 26.01
CA CYS A 257 9.26 10.64 25.14
C CYS A 257 10.34 11.42 25.89
N ASP A 258 11.53 10.85 25.93
CA ASP A 258 12.74 11.47 26.45
C ASP A 258 13.48 12.23 25.35
N GLU A 259 14.31 13.19 25.75
CA GLU A 259 15.18 13.96 24.86
C GLU A 259 16.64 13.87 25.34
N PRO A 260 17.34 12.74 25.10
CA PRO A 260 18.71 12.53 25.59
C PRO A 260 19.76 13.47 24.98
N ILE A 261 19.47 14.05 23.82
CA ILE A 261 20.24 15.10 23.15
C ILE A 261 19.19 16.08 22.61
N ASP A 262 19.49 17.38 22.61
CA ASP A 262 18.64 18.41 22.00
C ASP A 262 18.19 17.97 20.59
N ASN A 263 16.87 17.93 20.38
CA ASN A 263 16.16 17.45 19.20
C ASN A 263 16.43 15.98 18.80
N VAL A 264 16.88 15.14 19.72
CA VAL A 264 16.92 13.68 19.54
C VAL A 264 15.97 13.08 20.55
N TYR A 265 14.88 12.50 20.06
CA TYR A 265 13.78 12.02 20.87
C TYR A 265 13.81 10.50 20.96
N ALA A 266 13.64 9.95 22.16
CA ALA A 266 13.63 8.51 22.41
C ALA A 266 12.33 8.09 23.11
N PHE A 267 11.70 7.02 22.63
CA PHE A 267 10.37 6.60 23.09
C PHE A 267 10.12 5.11 22.84
N PRO A 268 9.23 4.47 23.59
CA PRO A 268 8.79 3.11 23.29
C PRO A 268 7.90 3.09 22.04
N PHE A 269 8.20 2.23 21.06
CA PHE A 269 7.43 2.17 19.81
C PHE A 269 6.75 0.82 19.58
N PHE A 270 7.52 -0.25 19.48
CA PHE A 270 7.00 -1.59 19.18
C PHE A 270 7.06 -2.51 20.40
N THR A 271 6.30 -3.60 20.38
CA THR A 271 6.41 -4.67 21.36
C THR A 271 7.59 -5.59 21.04
N ALA A 272 8.07 -6.34 22.04
CA ALA A 272 9.09 -7.37 21.82
C ALA A 272 8.65 -8.43 20.79
N THR A 273 7.36 -8.74 20.73
CA THR A 273 6.78 -9.66 19.75
C THR A 273 6.93 -9.14 18.32
N PHE A 274 6.67 -7.85 18.07
CA PHE A 274 6.91 -7.26 16.74
C PHE A 274 8.38 -7.40 16.35
N CYS A 275 9.27 -7.03 17.28
CA CYS A 275 10.69 -7.02 17.02
C CYS A 275 11.26 -8.42 16.76
N GLN A 276 10.79 -9.43 17.49
CA GLN A 276 11.17 -10.81 17.25
C GLN A 276 10.67 -11.30 15.88
N GLU A 277 9.37 -11.15 15.61
CA GLU A 277 8.77 -11.68 14.37
C GLU A 277 9.33 -10.99 13.13
N ILE A 278 9.64 -9.68 13.18
CA ILE A 278 10.24 -8.99 12.03
C ILE A 278 11.70 -9.39 11.78
N ILE A 279 12.46 -9.76 12.83
CA ILE A 279 13.80 -10.35 12.67
C ILE A 279 13.68 -11.73 12.03
N GLU A 280 12.73 -12.55 12.50
CA GLU A 280 12.47 -13.90 11.99
C GLU A 280 12.03 -13.85 10.51
N GLU A 281 11.17 -12.92 10.10
CA GLU A 281 10.86 -12.67 8.68
C GLU A 281 12.11 -12.32 7.86
N ALA A 282 12.91 -11.37 8.33
CA ALA A 282 14.10 -10.91 7.60
C ALA A 282 15.14 -12.02 7.40
N GLU A 283 15.37 -12.85 8.43
CA GLU A 283 16.23 -14.02 8.32
C GLU A 283 15.59 -15.14 7.48
N HIS A 284 14.26 -15.29 7.51
CA HIS A 284 13.55 -16.23 6.65
C HIS A 284 13.63 -15.86 5.16
N PHE A 285 13.54 -14.56 4.84
CA PHE A 285 13.71 -14.06 3.47
C PHE A 285 15.15 -14.22 2.99
N GLY A 286 16.14 -13.90 3.84
CA GLY A 286 17.54 -14.27 3.63
C GLY A 286 18.31 -13.48 2.55
N GLU A 287 17.66 -12.68 1.71
CA GLU A 287 18.30 -11.86 0.68
C GLU A 287 18.83 -10.53 1.25
N TRP A 288 19.86 -10.61 2.08
CA TRP A 288 20.57 -9.45 2.62
C TRP A 288 21.43 -8.77 1.54
N THR A 289 21.45 -7.45 1.54
CA THR A 289 22.15 -6.61 0.55
C THR A 289 23.24 -5.74 1.16
N ASN A 290 24.03 -5.15 0.25
CA ASN A 290 25.09 -4.17 0.51
C ASN A 290 24.63 -2.79 0.05
N TYR A 291 23.65 -2.16 0.72
CA TYR A 291 23.14 -0.87 0.24
C TYR A 291 24.18 0.27 0.38
N ARG A 292 25.10 0.20 1.36
CA ARG A 292 26.00 1.33 1.71
C ARG A 292 27.48 1.13 1.34
N GLU A 293 28.01 -0.08 1.42
CA GLU A 293 29.41 -0.36 1.10
C GLU A 293 29.47 -1.36 -0.05
N LYS A 294 29.87 -0.90 -1.24
CA LYS A 294 29.90 -1.70 -2.48
C LYS A 294 30.68 -3.02 -2.33
N ASP A 295 31.66 -3.05 -1.44
CA ASP A 295 32.52 -4.21 -1.13
C ASP A 295 32.34 -4.75 0.31
N GLY A 296 31.30 -4.32 1.03
CA GLY A 296 31.03 -4.71 2.43
C GLY A 296 30.28 -6.04 2.59
N ASP A 297 30.08 -6.47 3.83
CA ASP A 297 29.21 -7.62 4.13
C ASP A 297 27.72 -7.24 3.99
N PRO A 298 26.86 -8.16 3.50
CA PRO A 298 25.43 -7.90 3.35
C PRO A 298 24.74 -7.85 4.71
N ILE A 299 24.39 -6.63 5.10
CA ILE A 299 23.86 -6.29 6.41
C ILE A 299 22.48 -5.64 6.38
N ASP A 300 21.95 -5.25 5.22
CA ASP A 300 20.65 -4.59 5.15
C ASP A 300 19.63 -5.34 4.30
N ILE A 301 18.35 -5.09 4.58
CA ILE A 301 17.22 -5.65 3.83
C ILE A 301 16.10 -4.60 3.82
N LYS A 302 15.62 -4.24 2.62
CA LYS A 302 14.50 -3.31 2.48
C LYS A 302 13.19 -4.01 2.80
N LEU A 303 12.32 -3.36 3.57
CA LEU A 303 11.01 -3.94 3.91
C LEU A 303 10.14 -4.16 2.67
N SER A 304 10.34 -3.35 1.62
CA SER A 304 9.64 -3.49 0.34
C SER A 304 9.96 -4.81 -0.35
N SER A 305 11.15 -5.37 -0.13
CA SER A 305 11.60 -6.61 -0.79
C SER A 305 10.83 -7.84 -0.33
N PHE A 306 10.11 -7.78 0.79
CA PHE A 306 9.35 -8.90 1.35
C PHE A 306 7.98 -8.45 1.91
N GLY A 307 7.43 -7.37 1.35
CA GLY A 307 6.02 -6.97 1.54
C GLY A 307 5.66 -6.29 2.87
N LEU A 308 6.64 -5.88 3.68
CA LEU A 308 6.38 -5.20 4.97
C LEU A 308 6.40 -3.68 4.92
N ASP A 309 6.76 -3.08 3.78
CA ASP A 309 6.92 -1.62 3.69
C ASP A 309 5.63 -0.87 4.00
N GLU A 310 4.50 -1.28 3.40
CA GLU A 310 3.20 -0.64 3.64
C GLU A 310 2.69 -0.85 5.07
N VAL A 311 2.89 -2.04 5.64
CA VAL A 311 2.56 -2.36 7.04
C VAL A 311 3.28 -1.40 7.97
N PHE A 312 4.55 -1.19 7.72
CA PHE A 312 5.37 -0.34 8.55
C PHE A 312 5.07 1.14 8.31
N ASN A 313 4.92 1.59 7.06
CA ASN A 313 4.48 2.94 6.71
C ASN A 313 3.13 3.30 7.36
N HIS A 314 2.21 2.33 7.48
CA HIS A 314 0.95 2.52 8.21
C HIS A 314 1.17 2.83 9.69
N ALA A 315 2.03 2.07 10.37
CA ALA A 315 2.40 2.34 11.76
C ALA A 315 3.11 3.70 11.91
N LEU A 316 4.00 4.05 10.98
CA LEU A 316 4.69 5.36 10.97
C LEU A 316 3.68 6.51 10.83
N ARG A 317 2.78 6.46 9.84
CA ARG A 317 1.76 7.51 9.63
C ARG A 317 0.81 7.64 10.81
N LYS A 318 0.41 6.53 11.43
CA LYS A 318 -0.60 6.53 12.49
C LYS A 318 -0.06 6.95 13.86
N TYR A 319 1.20 6.60 14.17
CA TYR A 319 1.77 6.77 15.51
C TYR A 319 3.01 7.65 15.54
N LEU A 320 3.93 7.52 14.57
CA LEU A 320 5.15 8.31 14.56
C LEU A 320 4.93 9.73 14.04
N HIS A 321 4.22 9.91 12.91
CA HIS A 321 4.03 11.23 12.33
C HIS A 321 3.41 12.22 13.34
N PRO A 322 2.32 11.89 14.06
CA PRO A 322 1.79 12.78 15.10
C PRO A 322 2.82 13.16 16.18
N LEU A 323 3.69 12.22 16.59
CA LEU A 323 4.77 12.49 17.53
C LEU A 323 5.79 13.47 16.94
N LEU A 324 6.21 13.28 15.69
CA LEU A 324 7.14 14.18 15.01
C LEU A 324 6.58 15.61 14.88
N PHE A 325 5.31 15.73 14.47
CA PHE A 325 4.64 17.02 14.37
C PHE A 325 4.59 17.73 15.73
N HIS A 326 4.30 16.99 16.80
CA HIS A 326 4.26 17.54 18.16
C HIS A 326 5.65 17.95 18.67
N LYS A 327 6.64 17.05 18.59
CA LYS A 327 7.97 17.29 19.20
C LYS A 327 8.82 18.27 18.41
N TYR A 328 8.81 18.22 17.08
CA TYR A 328 9.55 19.15 16.24
C TYR A 328 8.74 20.40 15.85
N GLN A 329 7.49 20.53 16.33
CA GLN A 329 6.61 21.66 16.01
C GLN A 329 6.52 21.89 14.48
N LEU A 330 6.29 20.81 13.73
CA LEU A 330 6.27 20.85 12.27
C LEU A 330 4.96 21.46 11.78
N HIS A 331 5.05 22.44 10.87
CA HIS A 331 3.91 23.14 10.30
C HIS A 331 3.98 23.16 8.75
N GLY A 332 2.82 22.96 8.12
CA GLY A 332 2.63 23.09 6.67
C GLY A 332 2.42 21.74 5.95
N GLN A 333 1.69 21.80 4.84
CA GLN A 333 1.25 20.63 4.06
C GLN A 333 2.41 19.75 3.56
N GLY A 334 3.61 20.31 3.39
CA GLY A 334 4.79 19.54 3.00
C GLY A 334 5.08 18.38 3.97
N TRP A 335 5.01 18.62 5.28
CA TRP A 335 5.28 17.59 6.30
C TRP A 335 4.21 16.51 6.35
N GLU A 336 3.00 16.76 5.86
CA GLU A 336 1.93 15.75 5.76
C GLU A 336 2.24 14.72 4.66
N SER A 337 3.11 15.10 3.71
CA SER A 337 3.56 14.28 2.59
C SER A 337 4.91 13.57 2.82
N LEU A 338 5.35 13.44 4.08
CA LEU A 338 6.57 12.71 4.43
C LEU A 338 6.52 11.27 3.89
N THR A 339 7.50 10.92 3.08
CA THR A 339 7.74 9.55 2.60
C THR A 339 8.93 8.96 3.34
N SER A 340 9.00 7.64 3.43
CA SER A 340 10.06 6.93 4.13
C SER A 340 10.67 5.81 3.30
N GLN A 341 11.97 5.59 3.48
CA GLN A 341 12.64 4.36 3.05
C GLN A 341 12.94 3.52 4.29
N ASN A 342 12.43 2.29 4.30
CA ASN A 342 12.46 1.43 5.48
C ASN A 342 13.28 0.16 5.24
N PHE A 343 14.18 -0.15 6.18
CA PHE A 343 15.07 -1.29 6.06
C PHE A 343 15.53 -1.77 7.43
N ILE A 344 15.82 -3.07 7.53
CA ILE A 344 16.43 -3.67 8.71
C ILE A 344 17.93 -3.73 8.46
N VAL A 345 18.73 -3.44 9.49
CA VAL A 345 20.19 -3.59 9.47
C VAL A 345 20.60 -4.59 10.53
N ARG A 346 21.49 -5.52 10.19
CA ARG A 346 22.13 -6.44 11.13
C ARG A 346 23.64 -6.18 11.22
N TYR A 347 24.15 -5.96 12.42
CA TYR A 347 25.58 -5.90 12.68
C TYR A 347 26.06 -7.24 13.23
N LEU A 348 27.23 -7.67 12.78
CA LEU A 348 27.84 -8.96 13.13
C LEU A 348 29.22 -8.70 13.75
N ALA A 349 29.45 -9.16 14.98
CA ALA A 349 30.66 -8.80 15.75
C ALA A 349 31.98 -9.17 15.05
N GLU A 350 32.01 -10.27 14.30
CA GLU A 350 33.21 -10.79 13.63
C GLU A 350 33.38 -10.25 12.20
N ARG A 351 32.44 -9.43 11.74
CA ARG A 351 32.36 -8.93 10.35
C ARG A 351 32.09 -7.42 10.39
N GLN A 352 30.99 -6.97 9.79
CA GLN A 352 30.53 -5.58 9.88
C GLN A 352 29.83 -5.32 11.23
N GLY A 353 30.62 -5.15 12.29
CA GLY A 353 30.13 -4.91 13.66
C GLY A 353 29.78 -3.46 13.98
N HIS A 354 30.08 -2.52 13.07
CA HIS A 354 29.94 -1.07 13.27
C HIS A 354 29.54 -0.37 11.96
N LEU A 355 29.30 0.93 12.04
CA LEU A 355 29.15 1.80 10.87
C LEU A 355 29.83 3.14 11.16
N GLY A 356 30.65 3.61 10.22
CA GLY A 356 31.42 4.85 10.33
C GLY A 356 30.55 6.09 10.59
N LEU A 357 31.20 7.21 10.91
CA LEU A 357 30.49 8.47 11.12
C LEU A 357 29.93 9.00 9.79
N HIS A 358 28.65 9.32 9.75
CA HIS A 358 27.94 9.79 8.57
C HIS A 358 26.76 10.71 8.94
N ASN A 359 26.17 11.34 7.93
CA ASN A 359 24.83 11.92 7.97
C ASN A 359 23.96 11.09 7.03
N ASP A 360 22.66 10.96 7.33
CA ASP A 360 21.77 10.04 6.60
C ASP A 360 21.23 10.61 5.29
N GLY A 361 21.32 11.93 5.08
CA GLY A 361 20.74 12.58 3.91
C GLY A 361 19.21 12.66 3.94
N SER A 362 18.60 12.45 5.11
CA SER A 362 17.17 12.50 5.38
C SER A 362 16.80 13.73 6.22
N TYR A 363 15.55 14.20 6.15
CA TYR A 363 15.09 15.26 7.07
C TYR A 363 15.06 14.75 8.52
N VAL A 364 14.50 13.56 8.70
CA VAL A 364 14.41 12.85 9.98
C VAL A 364 14.83 11.40 9.74
N SER A 365 15.51 10.82 10.72
CA SER A 365 15.84 9.40 10.77
C SER A 365 15.22 8.76 11.99
N LEU A 366 14.69 7.54 11.82
CA LEU A 366 14.22 6.68 12.88
C LEU A 366 15.15 5.48 13.01
N ILE A 367 15.46 5.11 14.25
CA ILE A 367 16.14 3.86 14.59
C ILE A 367 15.34 3.17 15.70
N VAL A 368 14.90 1.93 15.47
CA VAL A 368 14.24 1.07 16.45
C VAL A 368 15.18 -0.07 16.82
N THR A 369 15.36 -0.31 18.12
CA THR A 369 16.15 -1.42 18.65
C THR A 369 15.34 -2.71 18.59
N LEU A 370 15.74 -3.69 17.78
CA LEU A 370 14.97 -4.92 17.59
C LEU A 370 15.38 -6.06 18.54
N ASN A 371 16.61 -6.05 19.06
CA ASN A 371 17.08 -7.05 20.00
C ASN A 371 18.10 -6.47 21.00
N LEU A 372 18.50 -7.28 21.99
CA LEU A 372 19.46 -6.88 23.04
C LEU A 372 20.49 -7.98 23.37
N ASP A 373 20.44 -9.13 22.69
CA ASP A 373 21.33 -10.29 22.91
C ASP A 373 22.74 -10.10 22.31
N TYR A 374 23.29 -8.88 22.40
CA TYR A 374 24.62 -8.49 21.93
C TYR A 374 25.35 -7.60 22.95
N ASP A 375 26.68 -7.57 22.87
CA ASP A 375 27.52 -6.69 23.70
C ASP A 375 28.07 -5.52 22.89
N GLY A 376 28.30 -4.37 23.53
CA GLY A 376 28.72 -3.14 22.85
C GLY A 376 27.58 -2.39 22.16
N GLY A 377 27.83 -1.79 21.00
CA GLY A 377 26.80 -1.17 20.15
C GLY A 377 26.27 0.20 20.61
N GLY A 378 25.12 0.58 20.03
CA GLY A 378 24.47 1.89 20.18
C GLY A 378 24.80 2.86 19.03
N THR A 379 24.19 4.04 19.08
CA THR A 379 24.36 5.14 18.11
C THR A 379 25.08 6.29 18.79
N PHE A 380 26.27 6.63 18.31
CA PHE A 380 27.13 7.64 18.93
C PHE A 380 27.09 8.96 18.16
N PHE A 381 26.80 10.05 18.86
CA PHE A 381 26.80 11.40 18.32
C PHE A 381 28.03 12.18 18.83
N PRO A 382 29.14 12.25 18.07
CA PRO A 382 30.41 12.84 18.51
C PRO A 382 30.29 14.31 18.97
N LYS A 383 29.51 15.14 18.26
CA LYS A 383 29.31 16.56 18.62
C LYS A 383 28.80 16.71 20.05
N TYR A 384 27.88 15.82 20.46
CA TYR A 384 27.25 15.84 21.77
C TYR A 384 27.97 14.95 22.79
N LYS A 385 28.95 14.14 22.37
CA LYS A 385 29.65 13.14 23.19
C LYS A 385 28.69 12.17 23.88
N LYS A 386 27.58 11.84 23.21
CA LYS A 386 26.49 11.01 23.75
C LYS A 386 26.34 9.72 22.96
N LEU A 387 26.09 8.64 23.67
CA LEU A 387 25.75 7.32 23.12
C LEU A 387 24.29 7.05 23.43
N ILE A 388 23.49 6.83 22.39
CA ILE A 388 22.13 6.34 22.52
C ILE A 388 22.17 4.82 22.40
N LYS A 389 21.90 4.13 23.49
CA LYS A 389 21.81 2.67 23.55
C LYS A 389 20.58 2.29 24.37
N PRO A 390 19.43 2.03 23.74
CA PRO A 390 18.25 1.61 24.46
C PRO A 390 18.46 0.29 25.20
N GLU A 391 17.88 0.19 26.39
CA GLU A 391 17.94 -1.01 27.24
C GLU A 391 16.68 -1.89 27.09
N GLN A 392 15.77 -1.51 26.20
CA GLN A 392 14.50 -2.20 25.97
C GLN A 392 14.33 -2.49 24.48
N VAL A 393 13.84 -3.68 24.17
CA VAL A 393 13.45 -4.06 22.80
C VAL A 393 12.23 -3.23 22.38
N GLY A 394 12.20 -2.79 21.13
CA GLY A 394 11.12 -1.98 20.56
C GLY A 394 11.20 -0.50 20.90
N TYR A 395 12.23 -0.07 21.65
CA TYR A 395 12.50 1.34 21.87
C TYR A 395 13.08 1.99 20.62
N ALA A 396 12.59 3.18 20.32
CA ALA A 396 12.95 3.97 19.17
C ALA A 396 13.71 5.24 19.57
N SER A 397 14.53 5.74 18.65
CA SER A 397 15.06 7.09 18.67
C SER A 397 14.87 7.74 17.31
N VAL A 398 14.47 9.01 17.30
CA VAL A 398 14.45 9.85 16.11
C VAL A 398 15.39 11.02 16.25
N HIS A 399 16.06 11.39 15.16
CA HIS A 399 16.93 12.55 15.10
C HIS A 399 16.89 13.17 13.70
N PRO A 400 17.26 14.45 13.54
CA PRO A 400 17.50 15.02 12.21
C PRO A 400 18.61 14.26 11.48
N GLY A 401 18.45 14.07 10.17
CA GLY A 401 19.41 13.32 9.34
C GLY A 401 20.45 14.19 8.62
N LEU A 402 20.33 15.52 8.74
CA LEU A 402 21.20 16.51 8.10
C LEU A 402 22.18 17.16 9.12
N LEU A 403 22.68 18.35 8.76
CA LEU A 403 23.69 19.11 9.49
C LEU A 403 23.43 19.16 11.00
N GLY A 404 24.48 18.89 11.77
CA GLY A 404 24.47 19.00 13.23
C GLY A 404 24.29 17.68 13.98
N TYR A 405 23.96 16.59 13.28
CA TYR A 405 23.67 15.28 13.86
C TYR A 405 24.52 14.15 13.25
N LEU A 406 25.77 14.46 12.89
CA LEU A 406 26.78 13.46 12.52
C LEU A 406 26.80 12.36 13.58
N HIS A 407 26.69 11.11 13.15
CA HIS A 407 26.60 9.96 14.06
C HIS A 407 27.16 8.69 13.41
N GLY A 408 27.35 7.64 14.21
CA GLY A 408 27.76 6.32 13.72
C GLY A 408 27.34 5.21 14.67
N ALA A 409 27.34 3.96 14.17
CA ALA A 409 27.04 2.80 14.99
C ALA A 409 28.32 2.33 15.68
N ARG A 410 28.32 2.27 17.02
CA ARG A 410 29.46 1.72 17.77
C ARG A 410 29.63 0.23 17.50
N PRO A 411 30.87 -0.29 17.56
CA PRO A 411 31.13 -1.71 17.38
C PRO A 411 30.42 -2.56 18.44
N ILE A 412 29.82 -3.66 17.98
CA ILE A 412 29.43 -4.76 18.85
C ILE A 412 30.61 -5.73 19.00
N THR A 413 30.73 -6.36 20.17
CA THR A 413 31.84 -7.29 20.49
C THR A 413 31.39 -8.73 20.66
N ARG A 414 30.07 -8.98 20.70
CA ARG A 414 29.47 -10.32 20.79
C ARG A 414 28.08 -10.28 20.18
N GLY A 415 27.67 -11.37 19.54
CA GLY A 415 26.30 -11.58 19.07
C GLY A 415 25.99 -10.87 17.76
N ARG A 416 24.70 -10.63 17.53
CA ARG A 416 24.16 -9.94 16.35
C ARG A 416 23.25 -8.82 16.83
N ARG A 417 23.39 -7.62 16.26
CA ARG A 417 22.52 -6.48 16.58
C ARG A 417 21.64 -6.17 15.41
N TYR A 418 20.32 -6.22 15.61
CA TYR A 418 19.33 -5.84 14.61
C TYR A 418 18.72 -4.49 14.98
N ILE A 419 18.60 -3.62 13.98
CA ILE A 419 17.83 -2.38 14.07
C ILE A 419 16.87 -2.29 12.90
N LEU A 420 15.72 -1.65 13.12
CA LEU A 420 14.85 -1.21 12.04
C LEU A 420 15.06 0.29 11.87
N ALA A 421 15.41 0.71 10.66
CA ALA A 421 15.75 2.08 10.34
C ALA A 421 14.81 2.65 9.28
N SER A 422 14.56 3.96 9.38
CA SER A 422 13.73 4.69 8.40
C SER A 422 14.30 6.06 8.12
N PHE A 423 14.39 6.41 6.85
CA PHE A 423 14.82 7.72 6.39
C PHE A 423 13.65 8.47 5.80
N PHE A 424 13.33 9.65 6.35
CA PHE A 424 12.18 10.45 5.95
C PHE A 424 12.56 11.59 5.00
N PHE A 425 11.77 11.76 3.94
CA PHE A 425 11.98 12.75 2.87
C PHE A 425 10.69 13.53 2.57
N LEU A 426 10.83 14.76 2.04
CA LEU A 426 9.71 15.52 1.49
C LEU A 426 9.64 15.27 -0.02
N GLY A 427 8.52 14.74 -0.51
CA GLY A 427 8.33 14.38 -1.93
C GLY A 427 8.93 13.02 -2.31
N SER A 428 9.15 12.81 -3.62
CA SER A 428 9.46 11.50 -4.22
C SER A 428 10.95 11.19 -4.41
N ARG A 429 11.87 11.98 -3.84
CA ARG A 429 13.31 11.74 -4.00
C ARG A 429 14.11 11.89 -2.70
N PRO A 430 15.01 10.94 -2.39
CA PRO A 430 16.04 11.17 -1.38
C PRO A 430 17.03 12.25 -1.83
N PHE A 431 17.63 13.00 -0.91
CA PHE A 431 18.62 14.05 -1.24
C PHE A 431 19.95 13.49 -1.77
N ALA A 432 20.22 12.21 -1.52
CA ALA A 432 21.37 11.49 -2.04
C ALA A 432 20.97 10.02 -2.26
N ASP A 433 21.50 9.42 -3.32
CA ASP A 433 21.31 8.01 -3.70
C ASP A 433 22.17 7.07 -2.86
N GLY A 434 22.21 7.26 -1.53
CA GLY A 434 22.86 6.33 -0.60
C GLY A 434 24.37 6.10 -0.81
N THR A 435 25.01 6.77 -1.77
CA THR A 435 26.46 6.72 -1.96
C THR A 435 27.13 7.80 -1.10
N TYR A 436 27.74 7.38 0.01
CA TYR A 436 28.61 8.22 0.84
C TYR A 436 30.02 7.65 0.85
#